data_AF-A0A5C3QWK8-F1
#
_entry.id   AF-A0A5C3QWK8-F1
#
_cell.length_a   1.000
_cell.length_b   1.000
_cell.length_c   1.000
_cell.angle_alpha   90.00
_cell.angle_beta   90.00
_cell.angle_gamma   90.00
#
_symmetry.space_group_name_H-M   'P 1'
#
loop_
_entity.id
_entity.type
_entity.pdbx_description
1 polymer ?
#
loop_
_entity_poly.entity_id
_entity_poly.type
_entity_poly.pdbx_seq_one_letter_code
_entity_poly.pdbx_strand_id
1 'polypeptide(L)'
;MFSQATSTAAVCLFSSSGSHPLQLCSAHLDALLPTDSLVHLLNDATSSPPPLAPGVLASLPQLSDTDNHGLGRQLDQTVLHIQSPTLRTTFIHIPSTTEDLGFKHRWMHIQARNLRKECSFEFGLKDALGRQGIVRCSTFQKTATLRVSGLKFPLLHLPFRFSEQSSGALTAWSTIALDLHVLLSKFASSGLVADDNTHNIDVNDDSEATSPTRRSQSSAPLPRGRYGHLSFVRVYATCRLRRIWLSEGPSQKTPWEFELYGTN
;
A
#
# COMPACT_ATOMS: atom_id res chain seq x y z
N MET A 1 -0.77 -9.25 -17.30
CA MET A 1 -1.68 -8.18 -17.76
C MET A 1 -1.07 -7.13 -18.71
N PHE A 2 -0.10 -6.30 -18.34
CA PHE A 2 0.32 -5.12 -19.13
C PHE A 2 1.75 -5.15 -19.69
N SER A 3 2.38 -6.33 -19.80
CA SER A 3 3.77 -6.47 -20.26
C SER A 3 4.04 -5.99 -21.69
N GLN A 4 3.00 -5.87 -22.52
CA GLN A 4 3.07 -5.37 -23.89
C GLN A 4 2.48 -3.95 -24.08
N ALA A 5 2.06 -3.28 -23.00
CA ALA A 5 1.56 -1.92 -23.11
C ALA A 5 2.69 -0.99 -23.57
N THR A 6 2.41 -0.11 -24.55
CA THR A 6 3.34 0.93 -25.00
C THR A 6 3.72 1.81 -23.82
N SER A 7 5.02 1.95 -23.54
CA SER A 7 5.50 2.70 -22.37
C SER A 7 5.17 4.19 -22.52
N THR A 8 4.10 4.63 -21.86
CA THR A 8 3.82 6.05 -21.64
C THR A 8 4.65 6.53 -20.46
N ALA A 9 4.99 7.83 -20.46
CA ALA A 9 5.77 8.46 -19.40
C ALA A 9 5.17 8.24 -17.99
N ALA A 10 3.84 8.18 -17.91
CA ALA A 10 3.10 7.83 -16.70
C ALA A 10 1.92 6.91 -17.02
N VAL A 11 1.55 6.06 -16.05
CA VAL A 11 0.39 5.16 -16.12
C VAL A 11 -0.37 5.21 -14.80
N CYS A 12 -1.67 5.50 -14.84
CA CYS A 12 -2.51 5.46 -13.65
C CYS A 12 -3.05 4.04 -13.43
N LEU A 13 -2.77 3.46 -12.26
CA LEU A 13 -3.27 2.14 -11.85
C LEU A 13 -4.62 2.24 -11.13
N PHE A 14 -4.82 3.32 -10.39
CA PHE A 14 -6.04 3.59 -9.63
C PHE A 14 -6.31 5.09 -9.58
N SER A 15 -7.57 5.48 -9.80
CA SER A 15 -8.05 6.85 -9.60
C SER A 15 -9.47 6.82 -9.04
N SER A 16 -9.68 7.43 -7.87
CA SER A 16 -10.99 7.49 -7.21
C SER A 16 -12.03 8.34 -7.96
N SER A 17 -11.58 9.20 -8.88
CA SER A 17 -12.44 10.02 -9.74
C SER A 17 -12.75 9.38 -11.11
N GLY A 18 -12.31 8.15 -11.35
CA GLY A 18 -12.66 7.40 -12.56
C GLY A 18 -14.13 6.96 -12.54
N SER A 19 -14.68 6.61 -13.70
CA SER A 19 -16.03 6.04 -13.79
C SER A 19 -16.13 4.65 -13.15
N HIS A 20 -15.04 3.87 -13.22
CA HIS A 20 -14.94 2.55 -12.60
C HIS A 20 -13.63 2.44 -11.79
N PRO A 21 -13.49 3.14 -10.65
CA PRO A 21 -12.22 3.23 -9.90
C PRO A 21 -11.63 1.87 -9.50
N LEU A 22 -12.49 0.88 -9.24
CA LEU A 22 -12.10 -0.45 -8.76
C LEU A 22 -12.02 -1.50 -9.88
N GLN A 23 -12.08 -1.11 -11.16
CA GLN A 23 -12.09 -2.06 -12.28
C GLN A 23 -10.87 -3.00 -12.30
N LEU A 24 -9.69 -2.49 -11.90
CA LEU A 24 -8.46 -3.28 -11.79
C LEU A 24 -8.25 -3.88 -10.40
N CYS A 25 -9.15 -3.65 -9.45
CA CYS A 25 -8.98 -4.00 -8.05
C CYS A 25 -9.87 -5.19 -7.65
N SER A 26 -9.34 -6.09 -6.82
CA SER A 26 -10.18 -6.91 -5.95
C SER A 26 -10.20 -6.27 -4.56
N ALA A 27 -11.35 -6.30 -3.88
CA ALA A 27 -11.47 -5.87 -2.49
C ALA A 27 -11.60 -7.11 -1.60
N HIS A 28 -10.83 -7.12 -0.52
CA HIS A 28 -10.90 -8.12 0.54
C HIS A 28 -11.35 -7.41 1.81
N LEU A 29 -12.39 -7.94 2.44
CA LEU A 29 -12.98 -7.43 3.67
C LEU A 29 -12.88 -8.49 4.76
N ASP A 30 -12.82 -8.06 6.01
CA ASP A 30 -12.89 -8.94 7.16
C ASP A 30 -14.33 -9.44 7.35
N ALA A 31 -14.57 -10.70 7.00
CA ALA A 31 -15.90 -11.31 7.13
C ALA A 31 -16.37 -11.42 8.58
N LEU A 32 -15.46 -11.37 9.56
CA LEU A 32 -15.80 -11.44 10.98
C LEU A 32 -16.21 -10.07 11.55
N LEU A 33 -15.88 -8.98 10.86
CA LEU A 33 -16.15 -7.60 11.29
C LEU A 33 -16.83 -6.78 10.18
N PRO A 34 -18.01 -7.21 9.70
CA PRO A 34 -18.68 -6.61 8.54
C PRO A 34 -19.16 -5.15 8.79
N THR A 35 -19.30 -4.74 10.05
CA THR A 35 -19.64 -3.37 10.45
C THR A 35 -18.47 -2.40 10.33
N ASP A 36 -17.25 -2.89 10.56
CA ASP A 36 -16.06 -2.05 10.72
C ASP A 36 -15.09 -2.17 9.54
N SER A 37 -15.18 -3.27 8.77
CA SER A 37 -14.40 -3.54 7.57
C SER A 37 -15.10 -2.99 6.32
N LEU A 38 -14.49 -1.98 5.70
CA LEU A 38 -15.09 -1.25 4.58
C LEU A 38 -14.07 -0.96 3.49
N VAL A 39 -14.53 -1.01 2.24
CA VAL A 39 -13.92 -0.37 1.07
C VAL A 39 -15.03 0.42 0.38
N HIS A 40 -15.00 1.75 0.47
CA HIS A 40 -16.13 2.60 0.09
C HIS A 40 -15.68 3.92 -0.56
N LEU A 41 -16.37 4.34 -1.62
CA LEU A 41 -16.12 5.64 -2.26
C LEU A 41 -16.97 6.72 -1.58
N LEU A 42 -16.32 7.78 -1.10
CA LEU A 42 -16.96 8.93 -0.47
C LEU A 42 -16.25 10.23 -0.83
N ASN A 43 -16.88 11.36 -0.61
CA ASN A 43 -16.26 12.67 -0.68
C ASN A 43 -15.39 12.90 0.57
N ASP A 44 -14.15 13.33 0.38
CA ASP A 44 -13.19 13.48 1.49
C ASP A 44 -13.59 14.57 2.50
N ALA A 45 -14.28 15.63 2.05
CA ALA A 45 -14.75 16.70 2.92
C ALA A 45 -15.99 16.29 3.73
N THR A 46 -17.01 15.76 3.06
CA THR A 46 -18.31 15.49 3.68
C THR A 46 -18.45 14.08 4.25
N SER A 47 -17.56 13.16 3.87
CA SER A 47 -17.69 11.72 4.15
C SER A 47 -18.99 11.10 3.64
N SER A 48 -19.57 11.66 2.56
CA SER A 48 -20.78 11.16 1.92
C SER A 48 -20.50 10.57 0.53
N PRO A 49 -21.31 9.59 0.04
CA PRO A 49 -22.42 8.95 0.74
C PRO A 49 -21.95 8.04 1.88
N PRO A 50 -22.80 7.75 2.87
CA PRO A 50 -22.49 6.74 3.87
C PRO A 50 -22.36 5.34 3.22
N PRO A 51 -21.57 4.42 3.81
CA PRO A 51 -21.52 3.03 3.36
C PRO A 51 -22.89 2.37 3.50
N LEU A 52 -23.13 1.33 2.68
CA LEU A 52 -24.31 0.49 2.82
C LEU A 52 -24.23 -0.31 4.13
N ALA A 53 -25.38 -0.57 4.74
CA ALA A 53 -25.46 -1.45 5.91
C ALA A 53 -24.88 -2.84 5.60
N PRO A 54 -24.15 -3.47 6.53
CA PRO A 54 -23.97 -3.08 7.93
C PRO A 54 -22.81 -2.11 8.19
N GLY A 55 -22.10 -1.65 7.15
CA GLY A 55 -20.89 -0.85 7.29
C GLY A 55 -21.13 0.48 7.99
N VAL A 56 -20.20 0.88 8.87
CA VAL A 56 -20.23 2.16 9.58
C VAL A 56 -18.86 2.84 9.48
N LEU A 57 -18.85 4.09 9.04
CA LEU A 57 -17.64 4.90 9.04
C LEU A 57 -17.17 5.14 10.47
N ALA A 58 -15.91 4.79 10.77
CA ALA A 58 -15.34 5.14 12.04
C ALA A 58 -15.20 6.66 12.15
N SER A 59 -15.50 7.18 13.34
CA SER A 59 -15.25 8.58 13.67
C SER A 59 -13.78 8.90 13.43
N LEU A 60 -13.54 9.83 12.50
CA LEU A 60 -12.20 10.40 12.35
C LEU A 60 -11.93 11.26 13.58
N PRO A 61 -10.68 11.29 14.10
CA PRO A 61 -10.32 12.18 15.20
C PRO A 61 -10.79 13.61 14.87
N GLN A 62 -11.67 14.18 15.70
CA GLN A 62 -12.16 15.53 15.51
C GLN A 62 -10.98 16.51 15.60
N LEU A 63 -10.90 17.37 14.60
CA LEU A 63 -9.92 18.43 14.51
C LEU A 63 -10.41 19.58 15.38
N SER A 64 -9.83 19.78 16.56
CA SER A 64 -10.07 20.98 17.33
C SER A 64 -9.52 22.18 16.56
N ASP A 65 -10.38 23.13 16.21
CA ASP A 65 -10.02 24.41 15.55
C ASP A 65 -9.03 25.27 16.35
N THR A 66 -8.70 24.88 17.58
CA THR A 66 -7.84 25.62 18.51
C THR A 66 -6.35 25.30 18.38
N ASP A 67 -5.97 24.19 17.74
CA ASP A 67 -4.56 23.87 17.50
C ASP A 67 -4.18 24.21 16.05
N ASN A 68 -3.46 25.32 15.89
CA ASN A 68 -2.90 25.86 14.64
C ASN A 68 -1.89 24.93 13.91
N HIS A 69 -1.86 23.64 14.26
CA HIS A 69 -1.08 22.57 13.64
C HIS A 69 -1.99 21.59 12.87
N GLY A 70 -3.10 22.10 12.34
CA GLY A 70 -4.18 21.34 11.72
C GLY A 70 -3.71 20.40 10.61
N LEU A 71 -4.41 19.27 10.47
CA LEU A 71 -4.17 18.18 9.51
C LEU A 71 -4.27 18.59 8.03
N GLY A 72 -4.04 19.85 7.66
CA GLY A 72 -4.21 20.38 6.32
C GLY A 72 -5.67 20.29 5.88
N ARG A 73 -5.99 20.91 4.75
CA ARG A 73 -7.37 20.95 4.25
C ARG A 73 -7.78 19.60 3.66
N GLN A 74 -9.06 19.29 3.82
CA GLN A 74 -9.71 18.16 3.14
C GLN A 74 -9.82 18.46 1.64
N LEU A 75 -10.02 17.42 0.83
CA LEU A 75 -10.33 17.59 -0.59
C LEU A 75 -11.84 17.54 -0.80
N ASP A 76 -12.41 18.46 -1.58
CA ASP A 76 -13.78 18.32 -2.06
C ASP A 76 -13.82 17.39 -3.29
N GLN A 77 -13.42 16.13 -3.08
CA GLN A 77 -13.27 15.12 -4.13
C GLN A 77 -13.67 13.74 -3.64
N THR A 78 -14.14 12.90 -4.55
CA THR A 78 -14.35 11.47 -4.31
C THR A 78 -13.01 10.77 -4.07
N VAL A 79 -12.94 9.99 -3.00
CA VAL A 79 -11.79 9.20 -2.57
C VAL A 79 -12.25 7.82 -2.11
N LEU A 80 -11.34 6.84 -2.15
CA LEU A 80 -11.60 5.51 -1.65
C LEU A 80 -11.20 5.43 -0.18
N HIS A 81 -12.17 5.21 0.69
CA HIS A 81 -11.96 4.97 2.11
C HIS A 81 -11.82 3.47 2.36
N ILE A 82 -10.72 3.06 2.98
CA ILE A 82 -10.45 1.68 3.38
C ILE A 82 -10.28 1.66 4.89
N GLN A 83 -11.07 0.86 5.58
CA GLN A 83 -11.12 0.83 7.04
C GLN A 83 -11.26 -0.60 7.54
N SER A 84 -10.56 -0.90 8.63
CA SER A 84 -10.74 -2.09 9.44
C SER A 84 -9.97 -1.94 10.75
N PRO A 85 -10.45 -2.50 11.87
CA PRO A 85 -9.64 -2.66 13.08
C PRO A 85 -8.51 -3.68 12.89
N THR A 86 -8.66 -4.61 11.95
CA THR A 86 -7.71 -5.67 11.60
C THR A 86 -7.04 -5.35 10.27
N LEU A 87 -5.85 -4.76 10.34
CA LEU A 87 -5.15 -4.21 9.17
C LEU A 87 -4.89 -5.26 8.07
N ARG A 88 -4.60 -6.51 8.43
CA ARG A 88 -4.18 -7.54 7.47
C ARG A 88 -5.33 -8.15 6.65
N THR A 89 -6.56 -8.08 7.14
CA THR A 89 -7.72 -8.77 6.54
C THR A 89 -8.49 -7.89 5.57
N THR A 90 -8.30 -6.56 5.64
CA THR A 90 -9.01 -5.61 4.79
C THR A 90 -8.07 -4.81 3.91
N PHE A 91 -8.16 -5.01 2.60
CA PHE A 91 -7.31 -4.36 1.61
C PHE A 91 -7.94 -4.40 0.22
N ILE A 92 -7.44 -3.52 -0.66
CA ILE A 92 -7.59 -3.70 -2.11
C ILE A 92 -6.33 -4.32 -2.69
N HIS A 93 -6.45 -5.12 -3.74
CA HIS A 93 -5.35 -5.74 -4.48
C HIS A 93 -5.46 -5.44 -5.98
N ILE A 94 -4.36 -5.04 -6.58
CA ILE A 94 -4.22 -4.67 -7.99
C ILE A 94 -3.10 -5.53 -8.59
N PRO A 95 -3.35 -6.33 -9.64
CA PRO A 95 -4.61 -6.46 -10.37
C PRO A 95 -5.59 -7.39 -9.62
N SER A 96 -6.87 -7.39 -9.99
CA SER A 96 -7.86 -8.33 -9.43
C SER A 96 -7.59 -9.80 -9.80
N THR A 97 -6.77 -10.03 -10.83
CA THR A 97 -6.35 -11.35 -11.30
C THR A 97 -5.11 -11.88 -10.59
N THR A 98 -4.81 -13.17 -10.76
CA THR A 98 -3.55 -13.78 -10.30
C THR A 98 -2.34 -13.45 -11.18
N GLU A 99 -2.55 -12.80 -12.33
CA GLU A 99 -1.48 -12.35 -13.20
C GLU A 99 -0.72 -11.15 -12.63
N ASP A 100 0.53 -10.97 -13.08
CA ASP A 100 1.30 -9.77 -12.79
C ASP A 100 0.79 -8.57 -13.60
N LEU A 101 0.91 -7.38 -13.00
CA LEU A 101 0.74 -6.10 -13.71
C LEU A 101 1.72 -5.97 -14.87
N GLY A 102 3.01 -6.22 -14.66
CA GLY A 102 4.00 -6.24 -15.75
C GLY A 102 4.56 -4.88 -16.14
N PHE A 103 4.28 -3.82 -15.37
CA PHE A 103 4.81 -2.48 -15.64
C PHE A 103 6.27 -2.34 -15.21
N LYS A 104 7.08 -1.71 -16.06
CA LYS A 104 8.55 -1.56 -15.89
C LYS A 104 8.98 -0.17 -15.44
N HIS A 105 8.02 0.71 -15.16
CA HIS A 105 8.28 2.06 -14.66
C HIS A 105 9.12 2.03 -13.38
N ARG A 106 10.01 3.00 -13.24
CA ARG A 106 10.93 3.07 -12.10
C ARG A 106 10.24 3.57 -10.83
N TRP A 107 9.27 4.46 -10.95
CA TRP A 107 8.62 5.11 -9.82
C TRP A 107 7.18 4.67 -9.67
N MET A 108 6.78 4.43 -8.42
CA MET A 108 5.39 4.29 -8.03
C MET A 108 5.03 5.41 -7.07
N HIS A 109 3.84 5.98 -7.26
CA HIS A 109 3.32 7.06 -6.46
C HIS A 109 1.97 6.68 -5.88
N ILE A 110 1.78 6.96 -4.60
CA ILE A 110 0.53 6.69 -3.87
C ILE A 110 0.07 7.99 -3.22
N GLN A 111 -1.12 8.47 -3.58
CA GLN A 111 -1.79 9.57 -2.91
C GLN A 111 -2.73 9.05 -1.85
N ALA A 112 -2.34 9.22 -0.59
CA ALA A 112 -3.11 8.77 0.56
C ALA A 112 -3.20 9.86 1.63
N ARG A 113 -4.28 9.83 2.39
CA ARG A 113 -4.50 10.65 3.58
C ARG A 113 -4.24 9.83 4.82
N ASN A 114 -3.46 10.39 5.75
CA ASN A 114 -3.24 9.81 7.07
C ASN A 114 -4.49 10.02 7.94
N LEU A 115 -5.12 8.93 8.38
CA LEU A 115 -6.26 8.96 9.30
C LEU A 115 -5.85 8.86 10.77
N ARG A 116 -4.57 9.08 11.08
CA ARG A 116 -3.93 8.87 12.39
C ARG A 116 -4.15 7.45 12.95
N LYS A 117 -4.30 6.50 12.04
CA LYS A 117 -4.38 5.07 12.33
C LYS A 117 -3.27 4.35 11.60
N GLU A 118 -2.97 3.15 12.04
CA GLU A 118 -2.01 2.30 11.37
C GLU A 118 -2.44 2.03 9.92
N CYS A 119 -1.49 2.11 9.00
CA CYS A 119 -1.70 1.77 7.61
C CYS A 119 -0.47 1.05 7.04
N SER A 120 -0.68 0.27 5.98
CA SER A 120 0.42 -0.31 5.22
C SER A 120 0.11 -0.44 3.74
N PHE A 121 1.18 -0.42 2.95
CA PHE A 121 1.16 -0.62 1.51
C PHE A 121 2.09 -1.77 1.21
N GLU A 122 1.66 -2.71 0.37
CA GLU A 122 2.46 -3.84 -0.06
C GLU A 122 2.49 -3.91 -1.57
N PHE A 123 3.62 -4.30 -2.14
CA PHE A 123 3.74 -4.47 -3.58
C PHE A 123 4.81 -5.50 -3.92
N GLY A 124 4.54 -6.27 -4.97
CA GLY A 124 5.46 -7.29 -5.45
C GLY A 124 6.39 -6.73 -6.51
N LEU A 125 7.68 -7.02 -6.39
CA LEU A 125 8.69 -6.66 -7.38
C LEU A 125 9.31 -7.94 -7.93
N LYS A 126 9.44 -8.02 -9.25
CA LYS A 126 10.21 -9.06 -9.92
C LYS A 126 11.48 -8.49 -10.52
N ASP A 127 12.57 -9.22 -10.40
CA ASP A 127 13.77 -8.94 -11.15
C ASP A 127 13.67 -9.45 -12.60
N ALA A 128 14.67 -9.14 -13.42
CA ALA A 128 14.72 -9.55 -14.82
C ALA A 128 14.77 -11.09 -15.03
N LEU A 129 15.06 -11.87 -13.98
CA LEU A 129 15.04 -13.33 -14.01
C LEU A 129 13.72 -13.91 -13.47
N GLY A 130 12.75 -13.06 -13.11
CA GLY A 130 11.43 -13.46 -12.63
C GLY A 130 11.39 -13.84 -11.15
N ARG A 131 12.47 -13.65 -10.38
CA ARG A 131 12.46 -13.86 -8.92
C ARG A 131 11.67 -12.73 -8.27
N GLN A 132 10.78 -13.08 -7.35
CA GLN A 132 9.86 -12.15 -6.72
C GLN A 132 10.25 -11.86 -5.28
N GLY A 133 10.19 -10.59 -4.90
CA GLY A 133 10.15 -10.15 -3.51
C GLY A 133 8.95 -9.26 -3.24
N ILE A 134 8.53 -9.22 -1.99
CA ILE A 134 7.41 -8.39 -1.53
C ILE A 134 8.00 -7.25 -0.71
N VAL A 135 7.68 -6.01 -1.08
CA VAL A 135 8.00 -4.84 -0.25
C VAL A 135 6.73 -4.44 0.49
N ARG A 136 6.85 -4.24 1.80
CA ARG A 136 5.79 -3.68 2.64
C ARG A 136 6.30 -2.44 3.32
N CYS A 137 5.59 -1.34 3.17
CA CYS A 137 5.83 -0.09 3.89
C CYS A 137 4.72 0.08 4.93
N SER A 138 5.04 0.27 6.20
CA SER A 138 4.00 0.49 7.23
C SER A 138 4.35 1.53 8.27
N THR A 139 3.31 2.15 8.84
CA THR A 139 3.46 3.20 9.86
C THR A 139 3.87 2.70 11.24
N PHE A 140 3.71 1.40 11.49
CA PHE A 140 4.00 0.73 12.76
C PHE A 140 5.37 0.03 12.77
N GLN A 141 6.02 -0.11 11.61
CA GLN A 141 7.37 -0.67 11.54
C GLN A 141 8.38 0.39 12.01
N LYS A 142 9.28 0.00 12.92
CA LYS A 142 10.30 0.92 13.47
C LYS A 142 11.63 0.85 12.71
N THR A 143 12.03 -0.34 12.28
CA THR A 143 13.31 -0.61 11.61
C THR A 143 13.09 -1.40 10.33
N ALA A 144 13.93 -1.22 9.32
CA ALA A 144 13.83 -2.01 8.10
C ALA A 144 14.24 -3.47 8.38
N THR A 145 13.45 -4.43 7.92
CA THR A 145 13.71 -5.87 8.10
C THR A 145 13.44 -6.65 6.82
N LEU A 146 14.18 -7.73 6.60
CA LEU A 146 14.06 -8.66 5.49
C LEU A 146 13.80 -10.05 6.07
N ARG A 147 12.62 -10.59 5.79
CA ARG A 147 12.19 -11.94 6.20
C ARG A 147 12.25 -12.87 5.01
N VAL A 148 12.94 -13.99 5.14
CA VAL A 148 13.18 -14.95 4.04
C VAL A 148 12.66 -16.35 4.37
N SER A 149 12.79 -16.77 5.64
CA SER A 149 12.34 -18.08 6.12
C SER A 149 10.81 -18.18 6.22
N GLY A 150 10.26 -19.34 5.89
CA GLY A 150 8.84 -19.66 6.07
C GLY A 150 7.86 -18.94 5.14
N LEU A 151 8.35 -18.15 4.17
CA LEU A 151 7.52 -17.41 3.23
C LEU A 151 7.69 -17.94 1.80
N LYS A 152 6.60 -17.91 1.03
CA LYS A 152 6.63 -18.20 -0.41
C LYS A 152 7.55 -17.23 -1.18
N PHE A 153 7.59 -15.97 -0.72
CA PHE A 153 8.44 -14.91 -1.28
C PHE A 153 9.08 -14.12 -0.14
N PRO A 154 10.35 -13.67 -0.27
CA PRO A 154 10.98 -12.82 0.73
C PRO A 154 10.20 -11.51 0.91
N LEU A 155 10.10 -11.04 2.15
CA LEU A 155 9.39 -9.82 2.55
C LEU A 155 10.38 -8.79 3.08
N LEU A 156 10.53 -7.68 2.37
CA LEU A 156 11.22 -6.48 2.83
C LEU A 156 10.21 -5.54 3.50
N HIS A 157 10.23 -5.45 4.83
CA HIS A 157 9.34 -4.61 5.61
C HIS A 157 10.05 -3.32 6.05
N LEU A 158 9.60 -2.19 5.53
CA LEU A 158 10.19 -0.88 5.72
C LEU A 158 9.34 0.00 6.64
N PRO A 159 9.97 0.79 7.53
CA PRO A 159 9.29 1.85 8.25
C PRO A 159 8.82 2.92 7.26
N PHE A 160 7.61 3.40 7.45
CA PHE A 160 7.02 4.47 6.66
C PHE A 160 6.39 5.51 7.60
N ARG A 161 6.52 6.79 7.28
CA ARG A 161 5.81 7.87 7.97
C ARG A 161 5.30 8.84 6.93
N PHE A 162 4.07 9.30 7.12
CA PHE A 162 3.61 10.48 6.41
C PHE A 162 4.45 11.68 6.86
N SER A 163 4.82 12.55 5.91
CA SER A 163 5.54 13.77 6.25
C SER A 163 4.74 14.58 7.27
N GLU A 164 5.40 15.00 8.34
CA GLU A 164 4.79 15.90 9.31
C GLU A 164 4.40 17.18 8.58
N GLN A 165 3.13 17.55 8.71
CA GLN A 165 2.60 18.73 8.05
C GLN A 165 3.13 19.95 8.77
N SER A 166 3.89 20.78 8.06
CA SER A 166 4.25 22.10 8.56
C SER A 166 2.98 22.94 8.72
N SER A 167 3.02 23.98 9.56
CA SER A 167 1.88 24.89 9.81
C SER A 167 1.32 25.60 8.56
N GLY A 168 1.89 25.38 7.37
CA GLY A 168 1.41 25.87 6.08
C GLY A 168 0.97 24.77 5.10
N ALA A 169 0.80 23.51 5.55
CA ALA A 169 0.38 22.44 4.67
C ALA A 169 -1.03 22.70 4.12
N LEU A 170 -1.13 22.88 2.80
CA LEU A 170 -2.39 23.18 2.12
C LEU A 170 -3.40 22.03 2.19
N THR A 171 -2.96 20.79 2.45
CA THR A 171 -3.83 19.62 2.42
C THR A 171 -3.39 18.51 3.38
N ALA A 172 -4.36 17.70 3.81
CA ALA A 172 -4.16 16.49 4.63
C ALA A 172 -3.48 15.33 3.91
N TRP A 173 -3.35 15.47 2.60
CA TRP A 173 -2.94 14.42 1.69
C TRP A 173 -1.44 14.41 1.49
N SER A 174 -0.89 13.22 1.26
CA SER A 174 0.52 13.04 0.94
C SER A 174 0.68 12.22 -0.32
N THR A 175 1.66 12.60 -1.14
CA THR A 175 2.13 11.78 -2.27
C THR A 175 3.37 11.02 -1.81
N ILE A 176 3.27 9.70 -1.75
CA ILE A 176 4.36 8.79 -1.40
C ILE A 176 5.01 8.36 -2.71
N ALA A 177 6.25 8.80 -2.98
CA ALA A 177 7.01 8.42 -4.16
C ALA A 177 8.05 7.34 -3.82
N LEU A 178 8.02 6.23 -4.55
CA LEU A 178 8.83 5.04 -4.29
C LEU A 178 9.65 4.70 -5.53
N ASP A 179 10.98 4.67 -5.40
CA ASP A 179 11.89 4.17 -6.44
C ASP A 179 11.97 2.63 -6.36
N LEU A 180 11.30 1.96 -7.29
CA LEU A 180 11.18 0.50 -7.32
C LEU A 180 12.52 -0.19 -7.58
N HIS A 181 13.44 0.46 -8.30
CA HIS A 181 14.79 -0.08 -8.51
C HIS A 181 15.60 -0.08 -7.23
N VAL A 182 15.55 1.03 -6.47
CA VAL A 182 16.25 1.15 -5.18
C VAL A 182 15.65 0.19 -4.16
N LEU A 183 14.35 -0.04 -4.19
CA LEU A 183 13.70 -1.00 -3.29
C LEU A 183 14.07 -2.45 -3.61
N LEU A 184 14.15 -2.81 -4.89
CA LEU A 184 14.59 -4.15 -5.30
C LEU A 184 16.03 -4.43 -4.84
N SER A 185 16.93 -3.46 -4.94
CA SER A 185 18.34 -3.66 -4.56
C SER A 185 18.53 -3.95 -3.06
N LYS A 186 17.59 -3.50 -2.20
CA LYS A 186 17.62 -3.75 -0.76
C LYS A 186 17.42 -5.22 -0.38
N PHE A 187 16.87 -6.06 -1.26
CA PHE A 187 16.80 -7.51 -1.02
C PHE A 187 18.18 -8.18 -1.01
N ALA A 188 19.21 -7.53 -1.56
CA ALA A 188 20.59 -8.01 -1.49
C ALA A 188 21.32 -7.58 -0.20
N SER A 189 20.72 -6.74 0.64
CA SER A 189 21.35 -6.21 1.86
C SER A 189 21.26 -7.21 3.01
N SER A 190 22.38 -7.87 3.33
CA SER A 190 22.48 -8.83 4.44
C SER A 190 22.15 -8.21 5.81
N GLY A 191 22.47 -6.92 6.02
CA GLY A 191 22.19 -6.22 7.27
C GLY A 191 20.70 -5.96 7.57
N LEU A 192 19.80 -6.33 6.65
CA LEU A 192 18.36 -6.26 6.88
C LEU A 192 17.77 -7.61 7.29
N VAL A 193 18.49 -8.72 7.12
CA VAL A 193 17.97 -10.05 7.43
C VAL A 193 17.61 -10.10 8.91
N ALA A 194 16.34 -10.34 9.20
CA ALA A 194 15.89 -10.48 10.58
C ALA A 194 16.49 -11.77 11.16
N ASP A 195 17.15 -11.67 12.32
CA ASP A 195 17.53 -12.86 13.07
C ASP A 195 16.26 -13.58 13.54
N ASP A 196 16.13 -14.85 13.16
CA ASP A 196 15.01 -15.75 13.51
C ASP A 196 14.84 -15.96 15.03
N ASN A 197 15.73 -15.38 15.85
CA ASN A 197 15.74 -15.45 17.31
C ASN A 197 14.91 -14.37 18.01
N THR A 198 14.23 -13.48 17.28
CA THR A 198 13.28 -12.55 17.90
C THR A 198 11.90 -13.20 18.03
N HIS A 199 11.68 -13.84 19.19
CA HIS A 199 10.36 -14.28 19.64
C HIS A 199 9.32 -13.17 19.45
N ASN A 200 8.35 -13.39 18.56
CA ASN A 200 6.99 -12.91 18.77
C ASN A 200 5.99 -13.85 18.08
N ILE A 201 5.24 -14.47 18.98
CA ILE A 201 3.95 -15.16 18.88
C ILE A 201 3.10 -14.60 17.73
N ASP A 202 2.74 -15.46 16.79
CA ASP A 202 1.45 -15.50 16.09
C ASP A 202 1.44 -16.77 15.22
N VAL A 203 1.33 -17.91 15.89
CA VAL A 203 0.98 -19.19 15.27
C VAL A 203 -0.32 -19.62 15.95
N ASN A 204 -1.44 -19.19 15.39
CA ASN A 204 -2.63 -20.03 15.38
C ASN A 204 -2.84 -20.41 13.91
N ASP A 205 -2.10 -21.43 13.52
CA ASP A 205 -2.34 -22.21 12.31
C ASP A 205 -3.18 -23.41 12.75
N ASP A 206 -4.47 -23.39 12.43
CA ASP A 206 -5.38 -24.55 12.56
C ASP A 206 -4.99 -25.60 11.51
N SER A 207 -3.83 -26.22 11.70
CA SER A 207 -3.38 -27.35 10.91
C SER A 207 -3.14 -28.53 11.85
N GLU A 208 -4.05 -29.51 11.75
CA GLU A 208 -4.00 -30.78 12.48
C GLU A 208 -2.63 -31.47 12.40
N ALA A 209 -2.32 -32.14 13.51
CA ALA A 209 -1.05 -32.77 13.81
C ALA A 209 -0.52 -33.71 12.72
N THR A 210 0.72 -33.49 12.26
CA THR A 210 1.65 -34.58 11.92
C THR A 210 3.12 -34.13 11.99
N SER A 211 3.82 -34.68 13.00
CA SER A 211 5.27 -34.95 13.17
C SER A 211 6.37 -34.05 12.54
N PRO A 212 7.46 -33.75 13.29
CA PRO A 212 8.54 -32.86 12.84
C PRO A 212 9.57 -33.63 11.99
N THR A 213 9.41 -33.59 10.66
CA THR A 213 10.53 -33.85 9.76
C THR A 213 11.20 -32.52 9.42
N ARG A 214 12.47 -32.36 9.83
CA ARG A 214 13.38 -31.28 9.43
C ARG A 214 13.54 -31.29 7.90
N ARG A 215 12.57 -30.75 7.17
CA ARG A 215 12.75 -30.41 5.76
C ARG A 215 13.70 -29.23 5.71
N SER A 216 14.82 -29.38 4.99
CA SER A 216 15.70 -28.26 4.65
C SER A 216 14.83 -27.14 4.10
N GLN A 217 14.68 -26.05 4.87
CA GLN A 217 13.89 -24.91 4.45
C GLN A 217 14.59 -24.30 3.24
N SER A 218 14.18 -24.67 2.04
CA SER A 218 14.63 -24.04 0.81
C SER A 218 14.15 -22.59 0.86
N SER A 219 15.04 -21.68 1.21
CA SER A 219 14.74 -20.25 1.19
C SER A 219 14.30 -19.88 -0.23
N ALA A 220 13.20 -19.15 -0.34
CA ALA A 220 12.76 -18.62 -1.63
C ALA A 220 13.90 -17.78 -2.24
N PRO A 221 14.19 -17.91 -3.54
CA PRO A 221 15.31 -17.23 -4.15
C PRO A 221 15.11 -15.71 -4.04
N LEU A 222 16.07 -15.02 -3.41
CA LEU A 222 16.04 -13.57 -3.27
C LEU A 222 16.08 -12.91 -4.66
N PRO A 223 15.23 -11.90 -4.93
CA PRO A 223 15.36 -11.10 -6.12
C PRO A 223 16.69 -10.34 -6.08
N ARG A 224 17.43 -10.37 -7.19
CA ARG A 224 18.75 -9.74 -7.31
C ARG A 224 18.94 -9.19 -8.72
N GLY A 225 19.75 -8.14 -8.84
CA GLY A 225 20.13 -7.58 -10.14
C GLY A 225 19.12 -6.55 -10.66
N ARG A 226 18.88 -6.57 -11.98
CA ARG A 226 18.06 -5.55 -12.66
C ARG A 226 16.58 -5.72 -12.33
N TYR A 227 15.92 -4.59 -12.11
CA TYR A 227 14.47 -4.54 -12.01
C TYR A 227 13.80 -5.04 -13.30
N GLY A 228 12.85 -5.95 -13.12
CA GLY A 228 12.02 -6.49 -14.18
C GLY A 228 10.72 -5.70 -14.28
N HIS A 229 9.85 -5.85 -13.29
CA HIS A 229 8.54 -5.19 -13.26
C HIS A 229 7.85 -5.24 -11.87
N LEU A 230 6.81 -4.42 -11.73
CA LEU A 230 5.85 -4.44 -10.64
C LEU A 230 4.84 -5.56 -10.89
N SER A 231 4.69 -6.50 -9.96
CA SER A 231 3.74 -7.61 -10.10
C SER A 231 2.37 -7.30 -9.54
N PHE A 232 2.28 -6.70 -8.35
CA PHE A 232 1.02 -6.32 -7.74
C PHE A 232 1.17 -5.14 -6.77
N VAL A 233 0.06 -4.52 -6.39
CA VAL A 233 -0.05 -3.52 -5.32
C VAL A 233 -1.22 -3.90 -4.40
N ARG A 234 -1.01 -3.82 -3.09
CA ARG A 234 -2.04 -3.90 -2.05
C ARG A 234 -2.02 -2.64 -1.19
N VAL A 235 -3.21 -2.13 -0.92
CA VAL A 235 -3.41 -1.03 0.03
C VAL A 235 -4.28 -1.54 1.16
N TYR A 236 -3.71 -1.61 2.36
CA TYR A 236 -4.42 -2.06 3.55
C TYR A 236 -5.14 -0.91 4.24
N ALA A 237 -6.14 -1.25 5.05
CA ALA A 237 -6.71 -0.32 6.01
C ALA A 237 -5.64 0.27 6.96
N THR A 238 -5.80 1.41 7.62
CA THR A 238 -6.94 2.36 7.59
C THR A 238 -6.51 3.69 6.96
N CYS A 239 -6.86 3.91 5.70
CA CYS A 239 -6.48 5.13 4.96
C CYS A 239 -7.57 5.58 3.97
N ARG A 240 -7.45 6.83 3.48
CA ARG A 240 -8.14 7.26 2.26
C ARG A 240 -7.14 7.32 1.11
N LEU A 241 -7.54 6.81 -0.04
CA LEU A 241 -6.74 6.68 -1.25
C LEU A 241 -7.39 7.46 -2.39
N ARG A 242 -6.60 8.30 -3.07
CA ARG A 242 -7.06 9.09 -4.22
C ARG A 242 -6.50 8.53 -5.53
N ARG A 243 -5.19 8.29 -5.59
CA ARG A 243 -4.51 7.85 -6.82
C ARG A 243 -3.36 6.90 -6.54
N ILE A 244 -3.14 5.97 -7.46
CA ILE A 244 -1.90 5.21 -7.60
C ILE A 244 -1.47 5.32 -9.06
N TRP A 245 -0.24 5.73 -9.30
CA TRP A 245 0.31 5.81 -10.66
C TRP A 245 1.79 5.46 -10.69
N LEU A 246 2.26 5.16 -11.88
CA LEU A 246 3.64 4.85 -12.20
C LEU A 246 4.21 5.96 -13.08
N SER A 247 5.51 6.24 -12.95
CA SER A 247 6.22 7.15 -13.85
C SER A 247 7.69 6.77 -14.06
N GLU A 248 8.31 7.35 -15.09
CA GLU A 248 9.73 7.13 -15.40
C GLU A 248 10.68 7.86 -14.43
N GLY A 249 10.24 8.98 -13.84
CA GLY A 249 11.08 9.77 -12.94
C GLY A 249 10.33 10.85 -12.16
N PRO A 250 10.93 11.38 -11.08
CA PRO A 250 10.40 12.50 -10.31
C PRO A 250 10.68 13.86 -10.97
N SER A 251 11.58 13.90 -11.98
CA SER A 251 11.92 15.11 -12.74
C SER A 251 10.99 15.38 -13.91
N GLN A 252 10.13 14.43 -14.28
CA GLN A 252 9.06 14.71 -15.23
C GLN A 252 8.03 15.60 -14.54
N LYS A 253 7.62 16.68 -15.23
CA LYS A 253 6.54 17.54 -14.76
C LYS A 253 5.31 16.64 -14.54
N THR A 254 4.94 16.49 -13.28
CA THR A 254 3.74 15.77 -12.88
C THR A 254 2.55 16.40 -13.62
N PRO A 255 1.81 15.64 -14.44
CA PRO A 255 0.59 16.16 -15.05
C PRO A 255 -0.34 16.73 -13.97
N TRP A 256 -1.05 17.81 -14.30
CA TRP A 256 -1.86 18.57 -13.34
C TRP A 256 -2.89 17.69 -12.63
N GLU A 257 -3.40 16.64 -13.29
CA GLU A 257 -4.34 15.69 -12.73
C GLU A 257 -3.75 14.89 -11.55
N PHE A 258 -2.43 14.73 -11.48
CA PHE A 258 -1.73 14.06 -10.39
C PHE A 258 -1.26 15.02 -9.30
N GLU A 259 -1.47 16.33 -9.44
CA GLU A 259 -1.17 17.29 -8.37
C GLU A 259 -2.28 17.28 -7.29
N LEU A 260 -1.94 17.81 -6.11
CA LEU A 260 -2.86 17.97 -4.99
C LEU A 260 -3.25 19.45 -4.89
N TYR A 261 -4.54 19.73 -5.08
CA TYR A 261 -5.10 21.07 -4.92
C TYR A 261 -6.04 21.07 -3.71
N GLY A 262 -5.71 21.84 -2.68
CA GLY A 262 -6.64 22.10 -1.59
C GLY A 262 -7.75 23.05 -2.04
N THR A 263 -8.94 22.93 -1.45
CA THR A 263 -10.00 23.92 -1.64
C THR A 263 -9.77 25.13 -0.74
N ASN A 264 -10.04 26.33 -1.26
CA ASN A 264 -9.93 27.60 -0.52
C ASN A 264 -11.01 27.73 0.56
#